data_AF-A0A6P8J0A0-F1
#
_entry.id   AF-A0A6P8J0A0-F1
#
_cell.length_a   1.000
_cell.length_b   1.000
_cell.length_c   1.000
_cell.angle_alpha   90.00
_cell.angle_beta   90.00
_cell.angle_gamma   90.00
#
_symmetry.space_group_name_H-M   'P 1'
#
loop_
_entity.id
_entity.type
_entity.pdbx_description
1 polymer ?
#
loop_
_entity_poly.entity_id
_entity_poly.type
_entity_poly.pdbx_seq_one_letter_code
_entity_poly.pdbx_strand_id
1 'polypeptide(L)'
;MKTSLLISVIILQSLYAAFSLPLETKSIELVERECKDNRDDCNWIANNHYDVPKYCWAHRNDAFIKDCPKYCGFCKQPAPPQVFECEDTRDDCSWIAEHNNDVAAYCDRHRNDAFIKKCQKTCGFCKAPAPPIVCEDTRSDCDWINRNGENKESYCARNRNDPAVRECAKTCGFCKAPAPPEIITCEDTRDDCSWIAEHNDDVAAYCDRHRNDAFIKQCQRTCGYCKAPAPPKLACEDTRRDCDTINHIGEPKTTYCARNRNDPAVRECAKTCGFC
;
A
#
# COMPACT_ATOMS: atom_id res chain seq x y z
N MET A 1 -30.95 68.80 18.79
CA MET A 1 -29.47 68.77 18.85
C MET A 1 -29.04 68.33 20.24
N LYS A 2 -28.01 67.45 20.28
CA LYS A 2 -27.21 66.98 21.43
C LYS A 2 -27.66 65.69 22.16
N THR A 3 -27.26 64.60 21.51
CA THR A 3 -26.35 63.53 21.98
C THR A 3 -26.64 62.76 23.27
N SER A 4 -26.88 61.47 23.04
CA SER A 4 -26.95 60.32 23.94
C SER A 4 -25.62 59.90 24.59
N LEU A 5 -25.80 59.24 25.73
CA LEU A 5 -25.08 58.07 26.30
C LEU A 5 -23.57 58.16 26.56
N LEU A 6 -23.19 57.87 27.82
CA LEU A 6 -22.37 56.70 28.19
C LEU A 6 -22.29 56.57 29.71
N ILE A 7 -22.93 55.53 30.25
CA ILE A 7 -22.81 55.10 31.65
C ILE A 7 -21.97 53.82 31.67
N SER A 8 -20.83 53.93 32.36
CA SER A 8 -20.13 52.97 33.21
C SER A 8 -20.41 51.47 33.08
N VAL A 9 -19.37 50.68 32.77
CA VAL A 9 -19.11 49.40 33.44
C VAL A 9 -17.59 49.18 33.56
N ILE A 10 -17.11 49.17 34.80
CA ILE A 10 -15.78 48.69 35.23
C ILE A 10 -15.90 47.20 35.48
N ILE A 11 -15.19 46.33 34.75
CA ILE A 11 -14.92 44.94 35.18
C ILE A 11 -13.47 44.56 34.87
N LEU A 12 -12.77 44.30 35.98
CA LEU A 12 -11.57 43.49 36.23
C LEU A 12 -10.74 43.01 35.02
N GLN A 13 -9.50 43.50 34.96
CA GLN A 13 -8.37 42.76 34.42
C GLN A 13 -7.99 41.64 35.41
N SER A 14 -8.29 40.40 35.03
CA SER A 14 -7.78 39.21 35.72
C SER A 14 -6.91 38.41 34.77
N LEU A 15 -5.66 38.29 35.17
CA LEU A 15 -4.62 37.32 34.78
C LEU A 15 -5.16 36.08 34.05
N TYR A 16 -4.84 35.96 32.77
CA TYR A 16 -4.64 34.67 32.11
C TYR A 16 -3.39 34.76 31.24
N ALA A 17 -2.26 34.43 31.86
CA ALA A 17 -1.12 33.88 31.14
C ALA A 17 -1.54 32.47 30.66
N ALA A 18 -2.13 32.40 29.48
CA ALA A 18 -2.38 31.13 28.82
C ALA A 18 -1.12 30.75 28.03
N PHE A 19 -0.47 29.71 28.53
CA PHE A 19 0.57 28.92 27.87
C PHE A 19 0.36 28.82 26.36
N SER A 20 1.32 29.35 25.59
CA SER A 20 1.55 28.89 24.22
C SER A 20 2.13 27.48 24.28
N LEU A 21 1.27 26.47 24.31
CA LEU A 21 1.64 25.11 23.94
C LEU A 21 1.48 24.98 22.42
N PRO A 22 2.48 24.48 21.69
CA PRO A 22 2.29 24.14 20.29
C PRO A 22 1.27 23.00 20.23
N LEU A 23 0.17 23.23 19.53
CA LEU A 23 -0.72 22.18 19.06
C LEU A 23 0.07 21.32 18.09
N GLU A 24 0.68 20.25 18.61
CA GLU A 24 1.03 19.09 17.80
C GLU A 24 -0.23 18.64 17.08
N THR A 25 -0.29 18.92 15.78
CA THR A 25 -1.18 18.27 14.84
C THR A 25 -0.89 16.79 14.91
N LYS A 26 -1.60 16.10 15.80
CA LYS A 26 -1.68 14.65 15.82
C LYS A 26 -2.42 14.26 14.56
N SER A 27 -1.64 14.02 13.50
CA SER A 27 -2.07 13.26 12.34
C SER A 27 -2.86 12.06 12.85
N ILE A 28 -4.10 11.94 12.37
CA ILE A 28 -4.85 10.70 12.47
C ILE A 28 -4.11 9.73 11.55
N GLU A 29 -3.05 9.11 12.08
CA GLU A 29 -2.61 7.82 11.58
C GLU A 29 -3.83 6.91 11.67
N LEU A 30 -4.25 6.38 10.52
CA LEU A 30 -4.83 5.06 10.49
C LEU A 30 -3.83 4.14 11.18
N VAL A 31 -3.98 3.98 12.50
CA VAL A 31 -3.29 2.97 13.26
C VAL A 31 -3.82 1.64 12.71
N GLU A 32 -3.14 1.11 11.69
CA GLU A 32 -2.94 -0.32 11.59
C GLU A 32 -2.57 -0.75 13.01
N ARG A 33 -3.49 -1.38 13.74
CA ARG A 33 -3.16 -1.92 15.06
C ARG A 33 -2.02 -2.89 14.82
N GLU A 34 -0.82 -2.47 15.20
CA GLU A 34 0.35 -3.33 15.19
C GLU A 34 -0.06 -4.65 15.85
N CYS A 35 0.21 -5.76 15.15
CA CYS A 35 -0.05 -7.09 15.68
C CYS A 35 0.93 -7.37 16.83
N LYS A 36 0.57 -6.89 18.03
CA LYS A 36 1.34 -7.02 19.26
C LYS A 36 0.50 -7.65 20.36
N ASP A 37 1.18 -8.38 21.24
CA ASP A 37 0.59 -8.82 22.48
C ASP A 37 0.47 -7.61 23.43
N ASN A 38 -0.64 -7.52 24.16
CA ASN A 38 -0.89 -6.46 25.12
C ASN A 38 -0.31 -6.79 26.51
N ARG A 39 0.32 -7.96 26.63
CA ARG A 39 0.91 -8.50 27.86
C ARG A 39 2.20 -9.25 27.57
N ASP A 40 3.10 -9.26 28.54
CA ASP A 40 4.43 -9.87 28.40
C ASP A 40 4.44 -11.37 28.75
N ASP A 41 3.38 -11.87 29.40
CA ASP A 41 3.29 -13.25 29.89
C ASP A 41 2.58 -14.21 28.91
N CYS A 42 2.37 -13.80 27.66
CA CYS A 42 1.80 -14.64 26.61
C CYS A 42 2.63 -15.90 26.30
N ASN A 43 3.94 -15.88 26.60
CA ASN A 43 4.83 -17.06 26.56
C ASN A 43 4.32 -18.23 27.43
N TRP A 44 3.52 -17.95 28.46
CA TRP A 44 2.92 -18.98 29.31
C TRP A 44 2.12 -20.01 28.50
N ILE A 45 1.48 -19.58 27.41
CA ILE A 45 0.67 -20.46 26.55
C ILE A 45 1.53 -21.57 25.94
N ALA A 46 2.66 -21.21 25.34
CA ALA A 46 3.59 -22.18 24.76
C ALA A 46 4.29 -23.06 25.80
N ASN A 47 4.49 -22.53 27.02
CA ASN A 47 5.12 -23.27 28.10
C ASN A 47 4.20 -24.32 28.75
N ASN A 48 2.87 -24.15 28.68
CA ASN A 48 1.90 -25.02 29.34
C ASN A 48 1.03 -25.83 28.37
N HIS A 49 1.01 -25.47 27.08
CA HIS A 49 0.20 -26.14 26.07
C HIS A 49 1.03 -26.48 24.83
N TYR A 50 1.16 -27.77 24.55
CA TYR A 50 1.90 -28.27 23.39
C TYR A 50 1.27 -27.83 22.05
N ASP A 51 -0.06 -27.74 22.00
CA ASP A 51 -0.81 -27.29 20.81
C ASP A 51 -1.39 -25.90 21.05
N VAL A 52 -0.49 -24.90 20.94
CA VAL A 52 -0.81 -23.48 21.13
C VAL A 52 -1.97 -23.03 20.24
N PRO A 53 -2.02 -23.34 18.92
CA PRO A 53 -3.15 -22.96 18.09
C PRO A 53 -4.48 -23.53 18.59
N LYS A 54 -4.53 -24.83 18.90
CA LYS A 54 -5.77 -25.46 19.38
C LYS A 54 -6.23 -24.88 20.71
N TYR A 55 -5.31 -24.65 21.65
CA TYR A 55 -5.63 -24.03 22.94
C TYR A 55 -6.14 -22.60 22.76
N CYS A 56 -5.42 -21.76 22.02
CA CYS A 56 -5.83 -20.39 21.71
C CYS A 56 -7.22 -20.34 21.06
N TRP A 57 -7.52 -21.24 20.12
CA TRP A 57 -8.83 -21.32 19.47
C TRP A 57 -9.95 -21.73 20.42
N ALA A 58 -9.70 -22.73 21.28
CA ALA A 58 -10.67 -23.18 22.27
C ALA A 58 -10.98 -22.08 23.32
N HIS A 59 -9.99 -21.25 23.64
CA HIS A 59 -10.06 -20.20 24.66
C HIS A 59 -10.11 -18.78 24.07
N ARG A 60 -10.50 -18.62 22.80
CA ARG A 60 -10.44 -17.35 22.05
C ARG A 60 -11.21 -16.19 22.70
N ASN A 61 -12.17 -16.50 23.55
CA ASN A 61 -13.01 -15.51 24.23
C ASN A 61 -12.48 -15.08 25.61
N ASP A 62 -11.48 -15.79 26.15
CA ASP A 62 -10.91 -15.54 27.46
C ASP A 62 -10.15 -14.21 27.45
N ALA A 63 -10.26 -13.44 28.54
CA ALA A 63 -9.61 -12.13 28.66
C ALA A 63 -8.09 -12.22 28.43
N PHE A 64 -7.46 -13.26 28.99
CA PHE A 64 -6.04 -13.54 28.81
C PHE A 64 -5.67 -13.77 27.33
N ILE A 65 -6.48 -14.53 26.59
CA ILE A 65 -6.20 -14.88 25.20
C ILE A 65 -6.42 -13.69 24.25
N LYS A 66 -7.38 -12.83 24.56
CA LYS A 66 -7.62 -11.57 23.81
C LYS A 66 -6.45 -10.60 23.90
N ASP A 67 -5.69 -10.67 24.99
CA ASP A 67 -4.48 -9.85 25.20
C ASP A 67 -3.24 -10.46 24.54
N CYS A 68 -3.33 -11.67 23.98
CA CYS A 68 -2.23 -12.34 23.29
C CYS A 68 -2.51 -12.59 21.78
N PRO A 69 -2.98 -11.58 21.00
CA PRO A 69 -3.38 -11.79 19.62
C PRO A 69 -2.21 -12.12 18.69
N LYS A 70 -0.99 -11.68 19.00
CA LYS A 70 0.21 -12.01 18.21
C LYS A 70 0.65 -13.44 18.54
N TYR A 71 0.68 -13.80 19.81
CA TYR A 71 1.07 -15.13 20.27
C TYR A 71 0.11 -16.24 19.80
N CYS A 72 -1.19 -15.94 19.82
CA CYS A 72 -2.24 -16.85 19.34
C CYS A 72 -2.47 -16.79 17.83
N GLY A 73 -1.74 -15.96 17.09
CA GLY A 73 -1.87 -15.83 15.64
C GLY A 73 -3.23 -15.28 15.17
N PHE A 74 -3.91 -14.49 16.02
CA PHE A 74 -5.21 -13.88 15.71
C PHE A 74 -5.13 -12.57 14.96
N CYS A 75 -3.96 -11.93 14.94
CA CYS A 75 -3.70 -10.79 14.09
C CYS A 75 -2.80 -11.18 12.91
N LYS A 76 -3.08 -10.56 11.75
CA LYS A 76 -2.16 -10.59 10.62
C LYS A 76 -1.01 -9.67 10.97
N GLN A 77 0.18 -10.22 11.18
CA GLN A 77 1.38 -9.39 11.20
C GLN A 77 1.50 -8.71 9.84
N PRO A 78 1.81 -7.40 9.79
CA PRO A 78 2.19 -6.78 8.52
C PRO A 78 3.33 -7.62 7.94
N ALA A 79 3.18 -8.01 6.68
CA ALA A 79 4.23 -8.74 6.00
C ALA A 79 5.50 -7.87 6.09
N PRO A 80 6.61 -8.39 6.65
CA PRO A 80 7.85 -7.62 6.70
C PRO A 80 8.14 -7.11 5.29
N PRO A 81 8.59 -5.85 5.13
CA PRO A 81 9.03 -5.37 3.82
C PRO A 81 10.03 -6.38 3.26
N GLN A 82 9.67 -7.01 2.14
CA GLN A 82 10.46 -8.10 1.58
C GLN A 82 11.69 -7.54 0.88
N VAL A 83 12.76 -7.38 1.66
CA VAL A 83 14.12 -7.44 1.15
C VAL A 83 14.81 -8.54 1.95
N PHE A 84 14.55 -9.80 1.58
CA PHE A 84 15.36 -10.91 2.07
C PHE A 84 16.59 -11.01 1.17
N GLU A 85 17.70 -10.46 1.63
CA GLU A 85 19.01 -10.93 1.18
C GLU A 85 19.08 -12.43 1.51
N CYS A 86 19.12 -13.29 0.49
CA CYS A 86 19.15 -14.73 0.68
C CYS A 86 20.57 -15.14 1.07
N GLU A 87 20.83 -15.13 2.37
CA GLU A 87 22.12 -15.48 2.95
C GLU A 87 21.99 -16.56 4.01
N ASP A 88 23.08 -17.30 4.22
CA ASP A 88 23.22 -18.16 5.38
C ASP A 88 23.53 -17.26 6.58
N THR A 89 22.74 -17.38 7.64
CA THR A 89 22.93 -16.61 8.89
C THR A 89 24.03 -17.19 9.79
N ARG A 90 24.78 -18.17 9.27
CA ARG A 90 25.91 -18.84 9.90
C ARG A 90 26.93 -19.25 8.84
N ASP A 91 28.17 -19.33 9.30
CA ASP A 91 29.34 -19.50 8.44
C ASP A 91 29.70 -20.99 8.23
N ASP A 92 29.13 -21.89 9.04
CA ASP A 92 29.41 -23.33 9.04
C ASP A 92 28.45 -24.16 8.15
N CYS A 93 27.66 -23.49 7.31
CA CYS A 93 26.71 -24.16 6.42
C CYS A 93 27.39 -24.97 5.30
N SER A 94 28.61 -24.62 4.90
CA SER A 94 29.43 -25.38 3.93
C SER A 94 29.62 -26.85 4.32
N TRP A 95 29.60 -27.16 5.63
CA TRP A 95 29.70 -28.54 6.12
C TRP A 95 28.63 -29.45 5.52
N ILE A 96 27.42 -28.93 5.28
CA ILE A 96 26.31 -29.69 4.69
C ILE A 96 26.68 -30.17 3.29
N ALA A 97 27.23 -29.27 2.47
CA ALA A 97 27.65 -29.57 1.10
C ALA A 97 28.89 -30.48 1.05
N GLU A 98 29.77 -30.38 2.04
CA GLU A 98 30.98 -31.21 2.14
C GLU A 98 30.69 -32.65 2.60
N HIS A 99 29.64 -32.87 3.40
CA HIS A 99 29.39 -34.17 4.05
C HIS A 99 28.16 -34.91 3.50
N ASN A 100 27.40 -34.29 2.59
CA ASN A 100 26.20 -34.90 2.01
C ASN A 100 26.19 -34.78 0.49
N ASN A 101 26.18 -35.93 -0.18
CA ASN A 101 26.10 -35.99 -1.65
C ASN A 101 24.77 -35.45 -2.21
N ASP A 102 23.72 -35.41 -1.37
CA ASP A 102 22.42 -34.85 -1.69
C ASP A 102 22.02 -33.83 -0.61
N VAL A 103 22.50 -32.61 -0.80
CA VAL A 103 22.24 -31.46 0.08
C VAL A 103 20.74 -31.19 0.20
N ALA A 104 19.99 -31.30 -0.90
CA ALA A 104 18.56 -31.04 -0.92
C ALA A 104 17.80 -32.04 -0.04
N ALA A 105 18.05 -33.34 -0.22
CA ALA A 105 17.40 -34.38 0.58
C ALA A 105 17.77 -34.30 2.06
N TYR A 106 19.02 -33.96 2.38
CA TYR A 106 19.46 -33.75 3.76
C TYR A 106 18.75 -32.56 4.41
N CYS A 107 18.74 -31.41 3.72
CA CYS A 107 18.08 -30.21 4.19
C CYS A 107 16.57 -30.42 4.35
N ASP A 108 15.91 -31.15 3.45
CA ASP A 108 14.49 -31.46 3.56
C ASP A 108 14.16 -32.31 4.79
N ARG A 109 14.99 -33.34 5.05
CA ARG A 109 14.83 -34.23 6.21
C ARG A 109 15.01 -33.48 7.53
N HIS A 110 15.93 -32.52 7.56
CA HIS A 110 16.33 -31.76 8.74
C HIS A 110 15.78 -30.33 8.76
N ARG A 111 14.77 -30.04 7.93
CA ARG A 111 14.21 -28.69 7.70
C ARG A 111 13.82 -27.94 8.97
N ASN A 112 13.44 -28.67 10.02
CA ASN A 112 12.99 -28.08 11.29
C ASN A 112 14.13 -27.82 12.28
N ASP A 113 15.33 -28.32 12.02
CA ASP A 113 16.47 -28.21 12.91
C ASP A 113 16.97 -26.76 12.97
N ALA A 114 17.33 -26.30 14.17
CA ALA A 114 17.77 -24.93 14.39
C ALA A 114 19.05 -24.58 13.60
N PHE A 115 19.89 -25.57 13.32
CA PHE A 115 21.06 -25.45 12.45
C PHE A 115 20.64 -25.21 10.99
N ILE A 116 19.76 -26.06 10.47
CA ILE A 116 19.31 -26.03 9.07
C ILE A 116 18.51 -24.78 8.73
N LYS A 117 17.69 -24.28 9.65
CA LYS A 117 16.95 -23.01 9.48
C LYS A 117 17.85 -21.79 9.27
N LYS A 118 19.11 -21.87 9.71
CA LYS A 118 20.11 -20.81 9.56
C LYS A 118 20.89 -20.92 8.26
N CYS A 119 20.84 -22.07 7.59
CA CYS A 119 21.53 -22.37 6.34
C CYS A 119 20.57 -22.25 5.13
N GLN A 120 19.90 -21.10 5.01
CA GLN A 120 18.81 -20.90 4.05
C GLN A 120 19.27 -20.89 2.60
N LYS A 121 20.43 -20.31 2.31
CA LYS A 121 21.03 -20.27 0.98
C LYS A 121 21.61 -21.63 0.62
N THR A 122 22.37 -22.24 1.53
CA THR A 122 22.95 -23.57 1.32
C THR A 122 21.87 -24.65 1.11
N CYS A 123 20.76 -24.59 1.86
CA CYS A 123 19.64 -25.51 1.71
C CYS A 123 18.63 -25.10 0.61
N GLY A 124 18.86 -24.00 -0.10
CA GLY A 124 17.95 -23.51 -1.15
C GLY A 124 16.54 -23.15 -0.66
N PHE A 125 16.40 -22.83 0.63
CA PHE A 125 15.13 -22.45 1.25
C PHE A 125 14.76 -20.99 1.00
N CYS A 126 15.74 -20.15 0.72
CA CYS A 126 15.51 -18.84 0.16
C CYS A 126 15.86 -18.84 -1.33
N LYS A 127 15.10 -18.06 -2.11
CA LYS A 127 15.51 -17.65 -3.44
C LYS A 127 16.16 -16.29 -3.26
N ALA A 128 17.39 -16.12 -3.74
CA ALA A 128 17.94 -14.79 -3.90
C ALA A 128 16.92 -13.93 -4.66
N PRO A 129 16.73 -12.66 -4.28
CA PRO A 129 15.92 -11.77 -5.09
C PRO A 129 16.45 -11.89 -6.51
N ALA A 130 15.56 -12.22 -7.45
CA ALA A 130 15.93 -12.19 -8.85
C ALA A 130 16.56 -10.81 -9.07
N PRO A 131 17.77 -10.72 -9.65
CA PRO A 131 18.33 -9.41 -9.99
C PRO A 131 17.22 -8.65 -10.71
N PRO A 132 17.05 -7.34 -10.44
CA PRO A 132 16.02 -6.57 -11.14
C PRO A 132 16.14 -6.93 -12.60
N ILE A 133 15.06 -7.43 -13.21
CA ILE A 133 15.03 -7.76 -14.62
C ILE A 133 15.08 -6.42 -15.32
N VAL A 134 16.29 -5.86 -15.41
CA VAL A 134 16.59 -4.73 -16.25
C VAL A 134 16.38 -5.28 -17.65
N CYS A 135 15.28 -4.88 -18.26
CA CYS A 135 14.98 -5.25 -19.63
C CYS A 135 15.93 -4.47 -20.55
N GLU A 136 17.13 -5.00 -20.70
CA GLU A 136 18.21 -4.46 -21.52
C GLU A 136 18.69 -5.51 -22.51
N ASP A 137 19.26 -5.02 -23.60
CA ASP A 137 19.99 -5.87 -24.53
C ASP A 137 21.37 -6.15 -23.93
N THR A 138 21.76 -7.42 -23.87
CA THR A 138 23.09 -7.82 -23.36
C THR A 138 24.19 -7.53 -24.38
N ARG A 139 23.83 -7.25 -25.64
CA ARG A 139 24.74 -6.78 -26.69
C ARG A 139 24.38 -5.37 -27.13
N SER A 140 25.38 -4.58 -27.47
CA SER A 140 25.22 -3.15 -27.80
C SER A 140 24.84 -2.86 -29.24
N ASP A 141 24.92 -3.84 -30.14
CA ASP A 141 24.77 -3.65 -31.59
C ASP A 141 23.41 -4.13 -32.15
N CYS A 142 22.39 -4.31 -31.31
CA CYS A 142 21.05 -4.78 -31.70
C CYS A 142 20.32 -3.97 -32.79
N ASP A 143 20.81 -2.78 -33.13
CA ASP A 143 20.31 -1.96 -34.23
C ASP A 143 20.32 -2.66 -35.59
N TRP A 144 21.12 -3.72 -35.78
CA TRP A 144 21.10 -4.52 -37.00
C TRP A 144 19.74 -5.22 -37.21
N ILE A 145 19.00 -5.53 -36.14
CA ILE A 145 17.65 -6.13 -36.22
C ILE A 145 16.66 -5.16 -36.87
N ASN A 146 16.78 -3.87 -36.56
CA ASN A 146 15.97 -2.81 -37.16
C ASN A 146 16.31 -2.60 -38.65
N ARG A 147 17.48 -3.07 -39.12
CA ARG A 147 18.00 -2.88 -40.47
C ARG A 147 17.82 -4.09 -41.40
N ASN A 148 17.72 -5.30 -40.85
CA ASN A 148 17.74 -6.56 -41.60
C ASN A 148 16.35 -7.22 -41.80
N GLY A 149 15.27 -6.62 -41.32
CA GLY A 149 13.91 -7.16 -41.46
C GLY A 149 12.94 -6.15 -42.07
N GLU A 150 12.09 -6.60 -42.99
CA GLU A 150 10.92 -5.83 -43.45
C GLU A 150 9.98 -5.45 -42.30
N ASN A 151 10.03 -6.22 -41.20
CA ASN A 151 9.32 -5.98 -39.96
C ASN A 151 10.11 -6.59 -38.78
N LYS A 152 10.40 -5.76 -37.78
CA LYS A 152 11.17 -6.10 -36.58
C LYS A 152 10.53 -7.24 -35.78
N GLU A 153 9.22 -7.17 -35.56
CA GLU A 153 8.47 -8.18 -34.81
C GLU A 153 8.53 -9.54 -35.50
N SER A 154 8.39 -9.56 -36.84
CA SER A 154 8.48 -10.76 -37.67
C SER A 154 9.88 -11.36 -37.65
N TYR A 155 10.92 -10.53 -37.68
CA TYR A 155 12.31 -10.98 -37.62
C TYR A 155 12.63 -11.61 -36.26
N CYS A 156 12.26 -10.93 -35.16
CA CYS A 156 12.44 -11.42 -33.80
C CYS A 156 11.64 -12.70 -33.55
N ALA A 157 10.39 -12.80 -34.04
CA ALA A 157 9.58 -14.01 -33.89
C ALA A 157 10.21 -15.22 -34.59
N ARG A 158 10.72 -15.04 -35.83
CA ARG A 158 11.36 -16.10 -36.60
C ARG A 158 12.70 -16.56 -36.00
N ASN A 159 13.47 -15.63 -35.45
CA ASN A 159 14.81 -15.89 -34.92
C ASN A 159 14.86 -15.93 -33.39
N ARG A 160 13.73 -16.20 -32.72
CA ARG A 160 13.61 -16.15 -31.25
C ARG A 160 14.59 -17.05 -30.51
N ASN A 161 14.98 -18.16 -31.12
CA ASN A 161 15.91 -19.13 -30.53
C ASN A 161 17.37 -18.88 -30.91
N ASP A 162 17.64 -17.92 -31.80
CA ASP A 162 19.01 -17.56 -32.18
C ASP A 162 19.71 -16.86 -31.00
N PRO A 163 20.92 -17.31 -30.59
CA PRO A 163 21.67 -16.70 -29.49
C PRO A 163 21.88 -15.19 -29.66
N ALA A 164 22.18 -14.72 -30.87
CA ALA A 164 22.42 -13.31 -31.16
C ALA A 164 21.15 -12.46 -31.02
N VAL A 165 19.98 -13.04 -31.31
CA VAL A 165 18.69 -12.36 -31.17
C VAL A 165 18.18 -12.40 -29.72
N ARG A 166 18.53 -13.45 -28.97
CA ARG A 166 18.23 -13.53 -27.52
C ARG A 166 18.97 -12.50 -26.69
N GLU A 167 20.20 -12.16 -27.10
CA GLU A 167 20.96 -11.06 -26.50
C GLU A 167 20.33 -9.69 -26.76
N CYS A 168 19.40 -9.60 -27.71
CA CYS A 168 18.62 -8.40 -28.03
C CYS A 168 17.21 -8.44 -27.40
N ALA A 169 17.11 -8.84 -26.13
CA ALA A 169 15.84 -9.07 -25.45
C ALA A 169 14.94 -7.82 -25.35
N LYS A 170 15.51 -6.63 -25.13
CA LYS A 170 14.79 -5.35 -25.10
C LYS A 170 14.40 -4.93 -26.50
N THR A 171 15.33 -5.00 -27.45
CA THR A 171 15.07 -4.68 -28.85
C THR A 171 13.96 -5.57 -29.38
N CYS A 172 14.01 -6.89 -29.19
CA CYS A 172 12.96 -7.81 -29.64
C CYS A 172 11.69 -7.87 -28.77
N GLY A 173 11.62 -7.12 -27.68
CA GLY A 173 10.47 -7.11 -26.77
C GLY A 173 10.24 -8.45 -26.06
N PHE A 174 11.27 -9.27 -25.91
CA PHE A 174 11.23 -10.55 -25.19
C PHE A 174 11.23 -10.38 -23.67
N CYS A 175 11.67 -9.21 -23.19
CA CYS A 175 11.50 -8.80 -21.81
C CYS A 175 10.47 -7.67 -21.72
N LYS A 176 9.76 -7.62 -20.60
CA LYS A 176 9.00 -6.45 -20.18
C LYS A 176 9.80 -5.80 -19.06
N ALA A 177 10.10 -4.51 -19.19
CA ALA A 177 10.61 -3.75 -18.06
C ALA A 177 9.61 -3.87 -16.89
N PRO A 178 10.07 -3.93 -15.64
CA PRO A 178 9.17 -3.82 -14.50
C PRO A 178 8.31 -2.58 -14.67
N ALA A 179 7.02 -2.70 -14.37
CA ALA A 179 6.13 -1.55 -14.37
C ALA A 179 6.78 -0.47 -13.48
N PRO A 180 6.81 0.81 -13.91
CA PRO A 180 7.25 1.89 -13.05
C PRO A 180 6.53 1.78 -11.70
N PRO A 181 7.20 2.06 -10.57
CA PRO A 181 6.52 2.12 -9.29
C PRO A 181 5.27 2.99 -9.45
N GLU A 182 4.12 2.50 -8.98
CA GLU A 182 2.88 3.26 -9.02
C GLU A 182 3.15 4.62 -8.36
N ILE A 183 3.14 5.68 -9.17
CA ILE A 183 3.27 7.04 -8.66
C ILE A 183 1.98 7.30 -7.89
N ILE A 184 2.08 7.21 -6.56
CA ILE A 184 0.96 7.32 -5.61
C ILE A 184 0.29 8.71 -5.70
N THR A 185 0.99 9.71 -6.23
CA THR A 185 0.47 11.06 -6.43
C THR A 185 0.48 11.43 -7.92
N CYS A 186 -0.70 11.48 -8.54
CA CYS A 186 -0.85 12.01 -9.90
C CYS A 186 -0.76 13.54 -9.86
N GLU A 187 0.47 14.04 -9.83
CA GLU A 187 0.77 15.46 -9.75
C GLU A 187 1.72 15.86 -10.88
N ASP A 188 1.62 17.11 -11.31
CA ASP A 188 2.63 17.72 -12.15
C ASP A 188 3.82 18.08 -11.25
N THR A 189 5.03 17.67 -11.62
CA THR A 189 6.25 17.97 -10.84
C THR A 189 6.80 19.36 -11.12
N ARG A 190 6.13 20.12 -12.00
CA ARG A 190 6.41 21.51 -12.33
C ARG A 190 5.13 22.33 -12.27
N ASP A 191 5.28 23.60 -11.90
CA ASP A 191 4.17 24.52 -11.70
C ASP A 191 3.68 25.17 -13.02
N ASP A 192 4.49 25.14 -14.08
CA ASP A 192 4.21 25.78 -15.36
C ASP A 192 3.49 24.87 -16.37
N CYS A 193 3.00 23.71 -15.93
CA CYS A 193 2.26 22.78 -16.79
C CYS A 193 0.92 23.35 -17.28
N SER A 194 0.32 24.33 -16.57
CA SER A 194 -0.92 24.99 -17.03
C SER A 194 -0.77 25.66 -18.40
N TRP A 195 0.45 26.07 -18.76
CA TRP A 195 0.77 26.65 -20.06
C TRP A 195 0.31 25.78 -21.23
N ILE A 196 0.42 24.44 -21.09
CA ILE A 196 0.02 23.48 -22.13
C ILE A 196 -1.48 23.60 -22.40
N ALA A 197 -2.29 23.62 -21.34
CA ALA A 197 -3.75 23.75 -21.42
C ALA A 197 -4.19 25.15 -21.86
N GLU A 198 -3.39 26.18 -21.58
CA GLU A 198 -3.67 27.56 -21.98
C GLU A 198 -3.36 27.84 -23.46
N HIS A 199 -2.43 27.11 -24.08
CA HIS A 199 -1.91 27.41 -25.42
C HIS A 199 -2.25 26.35 -26.48
N ASN A 200 -2.86 25.24 -26.09
CA ASN A 200 -3.21 24.15 -27.01
C ASN A 200 -4.64 23.69 -26.77
N ASP A 201 -5.49 23.83 -27.79
CA ASP A 201 -6.89 23.36 -27.75
C ASP A 201 -6.99 21.84 -27.59
N ASP A 202 -5.99 21.10 -28.08
CA ASP A 202 -5.87 19.65 -27.94
C ASP A 202 -4.62 19.28 -27.14
N VAL A 203 -4.76 19.36 -25.82
CA VAL A 203 -3.72 19.01 -24.85
C VAL A 203 -3.23 17.58 -25.05
N ALA A 204 -4.14 16.64 -25.35
CA ALA A 204 -3.79 15.23 -25.51
C ALA A 204 -2.88 15.02 -26.74
N ALA A 205 -3.25 15.57 -27.90
CA ALA A 205 -2.45 15.47 -29.11
C ALA A 205 -1.09 16.18 -28.98
N TYR A 206 -1.05 17.32 -28.29
CA TYR A 206 0.20 18.03 -28.01
C TYR A 206 1.12 17.19 -27.12
N CYS A 207 0.60 16.69 -26.01
CA CYS A 207 1.34 15.84 -25.08
C CYS A 207 1.86 14.58 -25.78
N ASP A 208 1.05 13.89 -26.59
CA ASP A 208 1.48 12.70 -27.32
C ASP A 208 2.60 12.98 -28.32
N ARG A 209 2.52 14.09 -29.05
CA ARG A 209 3.56 14.51 -30.00
C ARG A 209 4.88 14.80 -29.30
N HIS A 210 4.83 15.34 -28.09
CA HIS A 210 5.98 15.76 -27.31
C HIS A 210 6.27 14.83 -26.12
N ARG A 211 5.75 13.61 -26.12
CA ARG A 211 5.82 12.64 -25.01
C ARG A 211 7.22 12.36 -24.48
N ASN A 212 8.24 12.49 -25.34
CA ASN A 212 9.62 12.25 -24.98
C ASN A 212 10.36 13.48 -24.41
N ASP A 213 9.76 14.66 -24.52
CA ASP A 213 10.32 15.92 -24.02
C ASP A 213 10.41 15.92 -22.48
N ALA A 214 11.52 16.43 -21.95
CA ALA A 214 11.77 16.49 -20.51
C ALA A 214 10.75 17.38 -19.78
N PHE A 215 10.25 18.44 -20.43
CA PHE A 215 9.18 19.29 -19.92
C PHE A 215 7.87 18.50 -19.80
N ILE A 216 7.48 17.79 -20.85
CA ILE A 216 6.22 17.04 -20.92
C ILE A 216 6.18 15.88 -19.92
N LYS A 217 7.33 15.22 -19.68
CA LYS A 217 7.45 14.15 -18.68
C LYS A 217 7.18 14.61 -17.24
N GLN A 218 7.34 15.90 -16.98
CA GLN A 218 7.08 16.51 -15.67
C GLN A 218 5.62 16.97 -15.51
N CYS A 219 4.85 16.99 -16.60
CA CYS A 219 3.44 17.40 -16.63
C CYS A 219 2.49 16.19 -16.67
N GLN A 220 2.66 15.25 -15.74
CA GLN A 220 1.99 13.95 -15.78
C GLN A 220 0.47 14.04 -15.62
N ARG A 221 -0.02 14.93 -14.76
CA ARG A 221 -1.45 15.14 -14.53
C ARG A 221 -2.05 15.94 -15.67
N THR A 222 -1.38 17.01 -16.09
CA THR A 222 -1.84 17.87 -17.21
C THR A 222 -1.92 17.10 -18.52
N CYS A 223 -0.95 16.22 -18.79
CA CYS A 223 -0.96 15.35 -19.98
C CYS A 223 -1.75 14.04 -19.80
N GLY A 224 -2.39 13.82 -18.64
CA GLY A 224 -3.19 12.62 -18.39
C GLY A 224 -2.40 11.30 -18.39
N TYR A 225 -1.09 11.35 -18.14
CA TYR A 225 -0.21 10.18 -18.08
C TYR A 225 -0.33 9.39 -16.78
N CYS A 226 -0.90 10.03 -15.76
CA CYS A 226 -1.30 9.36 -14.52
C CYS A 226 -2.82 9.46 -14.36
N LYS A 227 -3.40 8.47 -13.69
CA LYS A 227 -4.77 8.55 -13.19
C LYS A 227 -4.69 8.97 -11.73
N ALA A 228 -5.30 10.10 -11.39
CA ALA A 228 -5.53 10.41 -9.98
C ALA A 228 -6.26 9.22 -9.33
N PRO A 229 -5.91 8.84 -8.09
CA PRO A 229 -6.68 7.83 -7.37
C PRO A 229 -8.15 8.25 -7.40
N ALA A 230 -9.03 7.29 -7.70
CA ALA A 230 -10.46 7.54 -7.65
C ALA A 230 -10.77 8.19 -6.30
N PRO A 231 -11.57 9.28 -6.26
CA PRO A 231 -11.94 9.88 -5.00
C PRO A 231 -12.46 8.77 -4.09
N PRO A 232 -12.01 8.71 -2.82
CA PRO A 232 -12.41 7.64 -1.92
C PRO A 232 -13.92 7.51 -1.99
N LYS A 233 -14.38 6.28 -2.21
CA LYS A 233 -15.81 5.94 -2.20
C LYS A 233 -16.36 6.56 -0.93
N LEU A 234 -17.16 7.63 -1.06
CA LEU A 234 -17.68 8.38 0.09
C LEU A 234 -18.19 7.36 1.09
N ALA A 235 -17.56 7.31 2.26
CA ALA A 235 -18.00 6.44 3.33
C ALA A 235 -19.48 6.76 3.54
N CYS A 236 -20.32 5.71 3.57
CA CYS A 236 -21.72 5.89 3.92
C CYS A 236 -21.76 6.29 5.39
N GLU A 237 -21.77 7.60 5.63
CA GLU A 237 -21.78 8.22 6.94
C GLU A 237 -22.98 9.14 7.05
N ASP A 238 -23.51 9.24 8.25
CA ASP A 238 -24.49 10.24 8.59
C ASP A 238 -23.75 11.57 8.76
N THR A 239 -24.15 12.60 8.02
CA THR A 239 -23.58 13.95 8.13
C THR A 239 -24.18 14.75 9.28
N ARG A 240 -25.19 14.18 9.95
CA ARG A 240 -25.91 14.75 11.09
C ARG A 240 -25.75 13.86 12.34
N ARG A 241 -25.70 14.47 13.53
CA ARG A 241 -25.43 13.78 14.80
C ARG A 241 -26.68 13.22 15.49
N ASP A 242 -27.85 13.75 15.19
CA ASP A 242 -29.17 13.37 15.75
C ASP A 242 -29.93 12.33 14.90
N CYS A 243 -29.22 11.60 14.03
CA CYS A 243 -29.82 10.56 13.21
C CYS A 243 -30.43 9.41 14.02
N ASP A 244 -29.93 9.16 15.24
CA ASP A 244 -30.50 8.14 16.13
C ASP A 244 -31.95 8.44 16.53
N THR A 245 -32.34 9.71 16.56
CA THR A 245 -33.67 10.18 16.98
C THR A 245 -34.65 10.41 15.82
N ILE A 246 -34.27 10.04 14.60
CA ILE A 246 -35.08 10.30 13.40
C ILE A 246 -36.22 9.26 13.26
N ASN A 247 -37.30 9.42 14.04
CA ASN A 247 -38.56 8.71 13.86
C ASN A 247 -39.73 9.47 14.49
N HIS A 248 -40.94 9.25 13.95
CA HIS A 248 -42.16 9.66 14.66
C HIS A 248 -42.45 8.65 15.78
N ILE A 249 -42.97 9.14 16.91
CA ILE A 249 -43.41 8.29 18.02
C ILE A 249 -44.41 7.27 17.48
N GLY A 250 -44.09 5.99 17.65
CA GLY A 250 -44.97 4.87 17.28
C GLY A 250 -44.70 4.23 15.92
N GLU A 251 -43.71 4.67 15.13
CA GLU A 251 -43.38 4.02 13.85
C GLU A 251 -41.93 3.51 13.74
N PRO A 252 -41.69 2.43 12.98
CA PRO A 252 -40.35 1.94 12.72
C PRO A 252 -39.51 2.94 11.91
N LYS A 253 -38.24 3.07 12.27
CA LYS A 253 -37.27 3.96 11.62
C LYS A 253 -37.17 3.76 10.11
N THR A 254 -37.18 2.50 9.66
CA THR A 254 -37.17 2.12 8.24
C THR A 254 -38.39 2.66 7.49
N THR A 255 -39.55 2.66 8.13
CA THR A 255 -40.81 3.17 7.55
C THR A 255 -40.80 4.69 7.45
N TYR A 256 -40.33 5.37 8.51
CA TYR A 256 -40.14 6.81 8.51
C TYR A 256 -39.14 7.26 7.42
N CYS A 257 -37.97 6.60 7.35
CA CYS A 257 -36.95 6.89 6.34
C CYS A 257 -37.46 6.68 4.92
N ALA A 258 -38.18 5.58 4.64
CA ALA A 258 -38.72 5.31 3.32
C ALA A 258 -39.74 6.38 2.88
N ARG A 259 -40.63 6.81 3.79
CA ARG A 259 -41.65 7.83 3.52
C ARG A 259 -41.03 9.23 3.32
N ASN A 260 -40.00 9.55 4.08
CA ASN A 260 -39.36 10.87 4.10
C ASN A 260 -38.01 10.90 3.38
N ARG A 261 -37.79 10.01 2.40
CA ARG A 261 -36.50 9.85 1.71
C ARG A 261 -35.93 11.14 1.10
N ASN A 262 -36.80 12.08 0.73
CA ASN A 262 -36.40 13.35 0.12
C ASN A 262 -36.24 14.50 1.13
N ASP A 263 -36.59 14.28 2.40
CA ASP A 263 -36.41 15.27 3.46
C ASP A 263 -34.90 15.47 3.72
N PRO A 264 -34.40 16.73 3.75
CA PRO A 264 -32.99 17.01 4.02
C PRO A 264 -32.46 16.37 5.30
N ALA A 265 -33.25 16.34 6.38
CA ALA A 265 -32.85 15.74 7.65
C ALA A 265 -32.67 14.22 7.55
N VAL A 266 -33.44 13.55 6.68
CA VAL A 266 -33.37 12.10 6.45
C VAL A 266 -32.22 11.77 5.49
N ARG A 267 -31.95 12.63 4.50
CA ARG A 267 -30.83 12.48 3.57
C ARG A 267 -29.47 12.64 4.25
N GLU A 268 -29.38 13.50 5.26
CA GLU A 268 -28.21 13.65 6.13
C GLU A 268 -27.98 12.43 7.04
N CYS A 269 -28.94 11.49 7.09
CA CYS A 269 -28.90 10.26 7.87
C CYS A 269 -28.82 9.01 6.97
N ALA A 270 -28.02 9.07 5.90
CA ALA A 270 -27.95 8.04 4.87
C ALA A 270 -27.56 6.64 5.38
N LYS A 271 -26.63 6.56 6.35
CA LYS A 271 -26.21 5.30 6.97
C LYS A 271 -27.31 4.77 7.90
N THR A 272 -27.85 5.65 8.73
CA THR A 272 -28.91 5.33 9.66
C THR A 272 -30.20 4.87 8.97
N CYS A 273 -30.53 5.46 7.82
CA CYS A 273 -31.72 5.13 7.04
C CYS A 273 -31.50 4.01 6.02
N GLY A 274 -30.29 3.46 5.90
CA GLY A 274 -29.98 2.38 4.95
C GLY A 274 -30.20 2.79 3.49
N PHE A 275 -29.89 4.06 3.17
CA PHE A 275 -29.90 4.54 1.77
C PHE A 275 -28.60 4.22 1.02
N CYS A 276 -27.68 3.58 1.73
CA CYS A 276 -26.56 2.83 1.24
C CYS A 276 -26.89 1.33 1.42
#